data_AF-A0A0H3A8Q4-F1
#
_entry.id   AF-A0A0H3A8Q4-F1
#
_cell.length_a   1.000
_cell.length_b   1.000
_cell.length_c   1.000
_cell.angle_alpha   90.00
_cell.angle_beta   90.00
_cell.angle_gamma   90.00
#
_symmetry.space_group_name_H-M   'P 1'
#
loop_
_entity.id
_entity.type
_entity.pdbx_description
1 polymer ?
#
loop_
_entity_poly.entity_id
_entity_poly.type
_entity_poly.pdbx_seq_one_letter_code
_entity_poly.pdbx_strand_id
1 'polypeptide(L)' 'MALSRRWFPTRAVDTESMAEALWLERRHWENMGAAVAGGIVKAFKG' A
#
# COMPACT_ATOMS: atom_id res chain seq x y z
N MET A 1 -14.40 -6.59 -5.20
CA MET A 1 -13.98 -6.72 -3.78
C MET A 1 -13.63 -5.35 -3.26
N ALA A 2 -14.19 -4.91 -2.14
CA ALA A 2 -13.92 -3.59 -1.56
C ALA A 2 -12.47 -3.49 -1.07
N LEU A 3 -11.76 -2.40 -1.42
CA LEU A 3 -10.38 -2.13 -0.99
C LEU A 3 -10.22 -2.21 0.53
N SER A 4 -11.25 -1.79 1.27
CA SER A 4 -11.30 -1.91 2.73
C SER A 4 -11.18 -3.35 3.24
N ARG A 5 -11.65 -4.37 2.52
CA ARG A 5 -11.47 -5.78 2.93
C ARG A 5 -10.04 -6.28 2.81
N ARG A 6 -9.24 -5.70 1.90
CA ARG A 6 -7.81 -6.05 1.76
C ARG A 6 -7.02 -5.54 2.97
N TRP A 7 -7.30 -4.31 3.40
CA TRP A 7 -6.58 -3.65 4.49
C TRP A 7 -7.18 -3.94 5.88
N PHE A 8 -8.50 -4.17 5.94
CA PHE A 8 -9.25 -4.42 7.17
C PHE A 8 -10.21 -5.62 6.98
N PRO A 9 -9.70 -6.86 7.02
CA PRO A 9 -10.51 -8.05 6.74
C PRO A 9 -11.70 -8.24 7.69
N THR A 10 -11.58 -7.77 8.93
CA THR A 10 -12.58 -7.93 10.00
C THR A 10 -13.44 -6.69 10.24
N ARG A 11 -13.13 -5.56 9.60
CA ARG A 11 -13.87 -4.29 9.80
C ARG A 11 -15.09 -4.24 8.89
N ALA A 12 -16.13 -3.55 9.34
CA ALA A 12 -17.28 -3.24 8.49
C ALA A 12 -16.81 -2.46 7.24
N VAL A 13 -17.50 -2.69 6.12
CA VAL A 13 -17.24 -1.94 4.89
C VAL A 13 -18.10 -0.69 4.92
N ASP A 14 -17.51 0.40 5.40
CA ASP A 14 -18.11 1.73 5.52
C ASP A 14 -17.21 2.81 4.87
N THR A 15 -17.68 4.05 4.82
CA THR A 15 -16.96 5.15 4.17
C THR A 15 -15.62 5.44 4.85
N GLU A 16 -15.54 5.32 6.18
CA GLU A 16 -14.30 5.58 6.93
C GLU A 16 -13.23 4.51 6.65
N SER A 17 -13.59 3.24 6.79
CA SER A 17 -12.70 2.11 6.48
C SER A 17 -12.27 2.11 5.02
N MET A 18 -13.13 2.57 4.11
CA MET A 18 -12.75 2.76 2.70
C MET A 18 -11.76 3.91 2.50
N ALA A 19 -12.00 5.06 3.12
CA ALA A 19 -11.10 6.22 3.02
C ALA A 19 -9.72 5.91 3.60
N GLU A 20 -9.68 5.24 4.75
CA GLU A 20 -8.43 4.81 5.40
C GLU A 20 -7.70 3.76 4.54
N ALA A 21 -8.42 2.80 3.97
CA ALA A 21 -7.84 1.80 3.07
C ALA A 21 -7.27 2.44 1.79
N LEU A 22 -7.91 3.49 1.26
CA LEU A 22 -7.39 4.24 0.11
C LEU A 22 -6.08 4.95 0.45
N TRP A 23 -6.00 5.57 1.64
CA TRP A 23 -4.76 6.20 2.10
C TRP A 23 -3.63 5.19 2.28
N LEU A 24 -3.91 4.03 2.89
CA LEU A 24 -2.95 2.94 3.06
C LEU A 24 -2.46 2.38 1.72
N GLU A 25 -3.38 2.17 0.77
CA GLU A 25 -3.05 1.69 -0.57
C GLU A 25 -2.08 2.63 -1.28
N ARG A 26 -2.33 3.94 -1.25
CA ARG A 26 -1.43 4.93 -1.85
C ARG A 26 -0.04 4.86 -1.24
N ARG A 27 0.04 4.85 0.10
CA ARG A 27 1.32 4.80 0.83
C ARG A 27 2.08 3.50 0.56
N HIS A 28 1.38 2.38 0.40
CA HIS A 28 1.98 1.10 0.05
C HIS A 28 2.70 1.17 -1.30
N TRP A 29 2.07 1.75 -2.33
CA TRP A 29 2.68 1.88 -3.64
C TRP A 29 3.84 2.88 -3.67
N GLU A 30 3.75 3.99 -2.93
CA GLU A 30 4.86 4.94 -2.76
C GLU A 30 6.09 4.26 -2.14
N ASN A 31 5.89 3.49 -1.06
CA ASN A 31 6.95 2.73 -0.40
C ASN A 31 7.52 1.62 -1.29
N MET A 32 6.67 0.90 -2.04
CA MET A 32 7.10 -0.11 -3.00
C MET A 32 7.99 0.50 -4.09
N GLY A 33 7.61 1.66 -4.64
CA GLY A 33 8.43 2.37 -5.62
C GLY A 33 9.81 2.71 -5.08
N ALA A 34 9.88 3.24 -3.86
CA ALA A 34 11.15 3.57 -3.19
C ALA A 34 12.01 2.32 -2.95
N ALA A 35 11.40 1.23 -2.46
CA ALA A 35 12.10 -0.03 -2.20
C ALA A 35 12.66 -0.66 -3.49
N VAL A 36 11.89 -0.64 -4.58
CA VAL A 36 12.33 -1.13 -5.89
C VAL A 36 13.48 -0.29 -6.42
N ALA A 37 13.36 1.04 -6.41
CA ALA A 37 14.43 1.93 -6.85
C ALA A 37 15.72 1.74 -6.03
N GLY A 38 15.60 1.64 -4.71
CA GLY A 38 16.74 1.36 -3.82
C GLY A 38 17.38 0.00 -4.09
N GLY A 39 16.57 -1.03 -4.34
CA GLY A 39 17.03 -2.37 -4.71
C GLY A 39 17.77 -2.39 -6.05
N ILE A 40 17.25 -1.71 -7.06
CA ILE A 40 17.91 -1.52 -8.37
C ILE A 40 19.26 -0.84 -8.18
N VAL A 41 19.30 0.29 -7.48
CA VAL A 41 20.55 1.02 -7.23
C VAL A 41 21.58 0.12 -6.52
N LYS A 42 21.15 -0.64 -5.50
CA LYS A 42 22.03 -1.57 -4.78
C LYS A 42 22.56 -2.69 -5.67
N ALA A 43 21.74 -3.22 -6.58
CA ALA A 43 22.14 -4.29 -7.49
C ALA A 43 23.17 -3.83 -8.53
N PHE A 44 23.08 -2.58 -8.99
CA PHE A 44 23.96 -2.03 -10.04
C PHE A 44 25.15 -1.21 -9.53
N LYS A 45 25.15 -0.77 -8.26
CA LYS A 45 26.25 -0.02 -7.63
C LYS A 45 27.08 -0.85 -6.63
N GLY A 46 27.24 -2.16 -6.89
CA GLY A 46 28.03 -3.07 -6.06
C GLY A 46 29.35 -2.48 -5.59
#